data_AF-A0A956GNS4-F1
#
_entry.id   AF-A0A956GNS4-F1
#
_cell.length_a   1.000
_cell.length_b   1.000
_cell.length_c   1.000
_cell.angle_alpha   90.00
_cell.angle_beta   90.00
_cell.angle_gamma   90.00
#
_symmetry.space_group_name_H-M   'P 1'
#
loop_
_entity.id
_entity.type
_entity.pdbx_description
1 polymer ?
#
loop_
_entity_poly.entity_id
_entity_poly.type
_entity_poly.pdbx_seq_one_letter_code
_entity_poly.pdbx_strand_id
1 'polypeptide(L)'
;MIDAPLNDRGCLDDITATIAELAEAGDPALAEVAAWFDDTRGLARWIRSLPQRDDLGAPSDGPRVPTCHPPQRLRIAPADPNCVERAALYLGAAELIDPRPVRALTTIDVPGGRHTLPVEDGAPVVLDPAVSRNAARAELWRAARTRNGAAPVAMSPTQAVDWIALLAAEPAGCFAGGVDRVRAGHRAMRAVLRGEAVDADQVADMAFVLGLAHHEAHHYGDTGRCIVGTTAIAIDRIEGETRRNAGPELHVGRYRVRPDRVVLGKLGRVGGRIGYRVGLAALRAKLATLGISPPVVDALERELNAEGLSLGPLAAHPPMPGTLAAMTPDALAGRWLAARV
;
A
#
# COMPACT_ATOMS: atom_id res chain seq x y z
N MET A 1 -19.50 -24.28 -3.65
CA MET A 1 -20.89 -23.92 -3.27
C MET A 1 -21.26 -22.64 -3.98
N ILE A 2 -22.39 -22.62 -4.69
CA ILE A 2 -22.94 -21.40 -5.30
C ILE A 2 -23.87 -20.71 -4.30
N ASP A 3 -23.51 -19.50 -3.87
CA ASP A 3 -24.25 -18.64 -2.95
C ASP A 3 -25.04 -17.56 -3.72
N ALA A 4 -25.98 -16.92 -3.02
CA ALA A 4 -26.81 -15.87 -3.56
C ALA A 4 -25.96 -14.66 -4.04
N PRO A 5 -26.41 -13.94 -5.08
CA PRO A 5 -25.74 -12.75 -5.58
C PRO A 5 -25.46 -11.71 -4.49
N LEU A 6 -24.30 -11.05 -4.63
CA LEU A 6 -23.87 -10.00 -3.69
C LEU A 6 -24.67 -8.71 -3.83
N ASN A 7 -25.19 -8.45 -5.03
CA ASN A 7 -26.02 -7.30 -5.40
C ASN A 7 -26.86 -7.64 -6.66
N ASP A 8 -27.60 -6.67 -7.19
CA ASP A 8 -28.39 -6.81 -8.44
C ASP A 8 -29.33 -8.04 -8.45
N ARG A 9 -29.92 -8.32 -7.29
CA ARG A 9 -30.71 -9.53 -7.04
C ARG A 9 -31.91 -9.69 -7.97
N GLY A 10 -32.50 -8.58 -8.43
CA GLY A 10 -33.59 -8.62 -9.40
C GLY A 10 -33.21 -9.31 -10.72
N CYS A 11 -31.94 -9.24 -11.14
CA CYS A 11 -31.45 -9.92 -12.34
C CYS A 11 -30.69 -11.21 -12.01
N LEU A 12 -29.77 -11.14 -11.03
CA LEU A 12 -28.80 -12.19 -10.79
C LEU A 12 -29.36 -13.39 -10.03
N ASP A 13 -30.48 -13.26 -9.30
CA ASP A 13 -31.06 -14.38 -8.56
C ASP A 13 -31.50 -15.50 -9.53
N ASP A 14 -32.20 -15.16 -10.61
CA ASP A 14 -32.65 -16.12 -11.63
C ASP A 14 -31.49 -16.77 -12.37
N ILE A 15 -30.47 -15.98 -12.73
CA ILE A 15 -29.25 -16.50 -13.37
C ILE A 15 -28.56 -17.49 -12.43
N THR A 16 -28.42 -17.13 -11.15
CA THR A 16 -27.74 -17.97 -10.16
C THR A 16 -28.50 -19.26 -9.93
N ALA A 17 -29.82 -19.20 -9.78
CA ALA A 17 -30.67 -20.38 -9.63
C ALA A 17 -30.53 -21.32 -10.85
N THR A 18 -30.63 -20.77 -12.06
CA THR A 18 -30.47 -21.52 -13.31
C THR A 18 -29.12 -22.25 -13.36
N ILE A 19 -28.02 -21.55 -13.01
CA ILE A 19 -26.67 -22.15 -13.06
C ILE A 19 -26.46 -23.17 -11.94
N ALA A 20 -27.00 -22.92 -10.75
CA ALA A 20 -26.93 -23.88 -9.64
C ALA A 20 -27.67 -25.18 -9.97
N GLU A 21 -28.88 -25.09 -10.55
CA GLU A 21 -29.65 -26.25 -11.00
C GLU A 21 -28.91 -27.04 -12.09
N LEU A 22 -28.31 -26.35 -13.08
CA LEU A 22 -27.52 -27.00 -14.13
C LEU A 22 -26.28 -27.70 -13.58
N ALA A 23 -25.58 -27.08 -12.63
CA ALA A 23 -24.40 -27.67 -11.99
C ALA A 23 -24.79 -28.89 -11.13
N GLU A 24 -25.86 -28.80 -10.33
CA GLU A 24 -26.35 -29.91 -9.51
C GLU A 24 -26.84 -31.09 -10.37
N ALA A 25 -27.49 -30.80 -11.49
CA ALA A 25 -27.95 -31.82 -12.45
C ALA A 25 -26.81 -32.42 -13.30
N GLY A 26 -25.59 -31.87 -13.22
CA GLY A 26 -24.46 -32.30 -14.04
C GLY A 26 -24.69 -32.06 -15.54
N ASP A 27 -25.17 -30.86 -15.90
CA ASP A 27 -25.40 -30.47 -17.30
C ASP A 27 -24.24 -30.88 -18.22
N PRO A 28 -24.49 -31.59 -19.34
CA PRO A 28 -23.44 -32.14 -20.18
C PRO A 28 -22.46 -31.09 -20.72
N ALA A 29 -22.93 -29.87 -21.03
CA ALA A 29 -22.05 -28.83 -21.57
C ALA A 29 -21.13 -28.26 -20.48
N LEU A 30 -21.65 -28.05 -19.26
CA LEU A 30 -20.82 -27.66 -18.12
C LEU A 30 -19.83 -28.77 -17.73
N ALA A 31 -20.28 -30.03 -17.71
CA ALA A 31 -19.46 -31.18 -17.36
C ALA A 31 -18.32 -31.39 -18.39
N GLU A 32 -18.60 -31.22 -19.68
CA GLU A 32 -17.59 -31.29 -20.73
C GLU A 32 -16.51 -30.22 -20.53
N VAL A 33 -16.90 -28.96 -20.31
CA VAL A 33 -15.96 -27.86 -20.05
C VAL A 33 -15.16 -28.11 -18.77
N ALA A 34 -15.81 -28.57 -17.69
CA ALA A 34 -15.14 -28.87 -16.43
C ALA A 34 -14.06 -29.95 -16.59
N ALA A 35 -14.33 -30.98 -17.40
CA ALA A 35 -13.39 -32.09 -17.65
C ALA A 35 -12.11 -31.66 -18.40
N TRP A 36 -12.07 -30.47 -19.01
CA TRP A 36 -10.88 -29.96 -19.70
C TRP A 36 -9.81 -29.40 -18.75
N PHE A 37 -10.14 -29.16 -17.48
CA PHE A 37 -9.26 -28.42 -16.57
C PHE A 37 -9.10 -29.12 -15.23
N ASP A 38 -7.84 -29.19 -14.76
CA ASP A 38 -7.52 -29.69 -13.43
C ASP A 38 -7.89 -28.70 -12.31
N ASP A 39 -7.96 -27.40 -12.63
CA ASP A 39 -8.24 -26.33 -11.67
C ASP A 39 -9.02 -25.15 -12.28
N THR A 40 -9.58 -24.32 -11.39
CA THR A 40 -10.36 -23.14 -11.77
C THR A 40 -9.52 -22.03 -12.40
N ARG A 41 -8.19 -22.07 -12.23
CA ARG A 41 -7.27 -21.10 -12.86
C ARG A 41 -7.12 -21.39 -14.35
N GLY A 42 -7.03 -22.66 -14.73
CA GLY A 42 -7.07 -23.15 -16.10
C GLY A 42 -8.37 -22.72 -16.78
N LEU A 43 -9.51 -22.99 -16.13
CA LEU A 43 -10.83 -22.56 -16.59
C LEU A 43 -10.89 -21.04 -16.83
N ALA A 44 -10.52 -20.23 -15.84
CA ALA A 44 -10.55 -18.76 -15.98
C ALA A 44 -9.65 -18.27 -17.12
N ARG A 45 -8.48 -18.88 -17.32
CA ARG A 45 -7.57 -18.53 -18.42
C ARG A 45 -8.18 -18.86 -19.78
N TRP A 46 -8.82 -20.02 -19.91
CA TRP A 46 -9.51 -20.40 -21.14
C TRP A 46 -10.69 -19.47 -21.44
N ILE A 47 -11.56 -19.20 -20.45
CA ILE A 47 -12.69 -18.27 -20.63
C ILE A 47 -12.18 -16.91 -21.13
N ARG A 48 -11.13 -16.34 -20.52
CA ARG A 48 -10.52 -15.07 -20.98
C ARG A 48 -10.01 -15.10 -22.42
N SER A 49 -9.64 -16.26 -22.93
CA SER A 49 -9.14 -16.43 -24.31
C SER A 49 -10.24 -16.46 -25.37
N LEU A 50 -11.50 -16.70 -24.95
CA LEU A 50 -12.63 -16.73 -25.87
C LEU A 50 -12.90 -15.33 -26.47
N PRO A 51 -13.36 -15.24 -27.72
CA PRO A 51 -13.89 -13.99 -28.25
C PRO A 51 -15.08 -13.50 -27.43
N GLN A 52 -15.35 -12.20 -27.45
CA GLN A 52 -16.50 -11.61 -26.78
C GLN A 52 -17.50 -11.10 -27.82
N ARG A 53 -18.76 -11.50 -27.67
CA ARG A 53 -19.89 -10.93 -28.41
C ARG A 53 -20.85 -10.29 -27.42
N ASP A 54 -20.84 -8.96 -27.34
CA ASP A 54 -21.69 -8.21 -26.42
C ASP A 54 -23.18 -8.46 -26.68
N ASP A 55 -24.00 -8.36 -25.62
CA ASP A 55 -25.45 -8.46 -25.73
C ASP A 55 -26.05 -7.06 -25.97
N LEU A 56 -26.64 -6.89 -27.16
CA LEU A 56 -27.32 -5.66 -27.56
C LEU A 56 -28.81 -5.62 -27.18
N GLY A 57 -29.30 -6.63 -26.45
CA GLY A 57 -30.69 -6.71 -25.99
C GLY A 57 -31.67 -7.21 -27.06
N ALA A 58 -31.20 -7.77 -28.18
CA ALA A 58 -32.04 -8.27 -29.26
C ALA A 58 -32.92 -9.46 -28.80
N PRO A 59 -34.26 -9.38 -28.81
CA PRO A 59 -35.14 -10.41 -28.23
C PRO A 59 -34.95 -11.82 -28.82
N SER A 60 -34.50 -11.93 -30.07
CA SER A 60 -34.26 -13.20 -30.76
C SER A 60 -32.85 -13.78 -30.57
N ASP A 61 -31.96 -13.09 -29.87
CA ASP A 61 -30.57 -13.50 -29.69
C ASP A 61 -30.41 -14.49 -28.53
N GLY A 62 -30.97 -15.68 -28.69
CA GLY A 62 -30.83 -16.79 -27.76
C GLY A 62 -31.76 -16.73 -26.52
N PRO A 63 -31.63 -17.70 -25.61
CA PRO A 63 -32.36 -17.71 -24.34
C PRO A 63 -32.03 -16.47 -23.52
N ARG A 64 -33.06 -15.84 -22.94
CA ARG A 64 -32.94 -14.62 -22.15
C ARG A 64 -33.52 -14.78 -20.77
N VAL A 65 -32.90 -14.11 -19.80
CA VAL A 65 -33.42 -13.95 -18.44
C VAL A 65 -34.24 -12.65 -18.38
N PRO A 66 -35.59 -12.75 -18.30
CA PRO A 66 -36.47 -11.60 -18.46
C PRO A 66 -36.52 -10.66 -17.25
N THR A 67 -36.08 -11.13 -16.08
CA THR A 67 -36.03 -10.35 -14.84
C THR A 67 -34.89 -9.32 -14.82
N CYS A 68 -33.90 -9.50 -15.70
CA CYS A 68 -32.85 -8.51 -15.94
C CYS A 68 -33.34 -7.29 -16.73
N HIS A 69 -32.73 -6.13 -16.48
CA HIS A 69 -33.08 -4.88 -17.15
C HIS A 69 -31.82 -4.17 -17.72
N PRO A 70 -31.58 -4.26 -19.05
CA PRO A 70 -32.38 -5.01 -20.04
C PRO A 70 -32.26 -6.54 -19.86
N PRO A 71 -33.20 -7.35 -20.41
CA PRO A 71 -33.12 -8.80 -20.37
C PRO A 71 -31.77 -9.30 -20.85
N GLN A 72 -31.14 -10.21 -20.13
CA GLN A 72 -29.77 -10.68 -20.46
C GLN A 72 -29.80 -12.01 -21.19
N ARG A 73 -29.01 -12.14 -22.25
CA ARG A 73 -28.76 -13.41 -22.94
C ARG A 73 -27.94 -14.35 -22.06
N LEU A 74 -28.39 -15.60 -21.95
CA LEU A 74 -27.73 -16.65 -21.14
C LEU A 74 -27.63 -17.97 -21.91
N ARG A 75 -26.63 -18.10 -22.78
CA ARG A 75 -26.27 -19.39 -23.40
C ARG A 75 -25.27 -20.14 -22.51
N ILE A 76 -25.35 -21.46 -22.48
CA ILE A 76 -24.38 -22.32 -21.77
C ILE A 76 -23.21 -22.64 -22.69
N ALA A 77 -21.99 -22.42 -22.18
CA ALA A 77 -20.72 -22.68 -22.89
C ALA A 77 -20.64 -22.18 -24.35
N PRO A 78 -21.10 -20.96 -24.69
CA PRO A 78 -20.98 -20.47 -26.06
C PRO A 78 -19.50 -20.20 -26.40
N ALA A 79 -19.16 -20.29 -27.69
CA ALA A 79 -17.81 -19.98 -28.17
C ALA A 79 -17.46 -18.48 -28.06
N ASP A 80 -18.47 -17.61 -27.92
CA ASP A 80 -18.35 -16.14 -27.93
C ASP A 80 -19.13 -15.47 -26.77
N PRO A 81 -18.82 -15.80 -25.50
CA PRO A 81 -19.64 -15.35 -24.37
C PRO A 81 -19.50 -13.84 -24.12
N ASN A 82 -20.63 -13.19 -23.78
CA ASN A 82 -20.63 -11.87 -23.15
C ASN A 82 -20.17 -11.96 -21.67
N CYS A 83 -20.09 -10.83 -20.96
CA CYS A 83 -19.64 -10.81 -19.56
C CYS A 83 -20.53 -11.64 -18.60
N VAL A 84 -21.85 -11.64 -18.80
CA VAL A 84 -22.81 -12.45 -18.02
C VAL A 84 -22.60 -13.94 -18.28
N GLU A 85 -22.51 -14.34 -19.55
CA GLU A 85 -22.28 -15.72 -19.98
C GLU A 85 -20.92 -16.23 -19.48
N ARG A 86 -19.86 -15.40 -19.47
CA ARG A 86 -18.55 -15.72 -18.88
C ARG A 86 -18.68 -16.02 -17.39
N ALA A 87 -19.38 -15.15 -16.65
CA ALA A 87 -19.55 -15.30 -15.22
C ALA A 87 -20.35 -16.56 -14.86
N ALA A 88 -21.44 -16.80 -15.60
CA ALA A 88 -22.28 -17.98 -15.46
C ALA A 88 -21.53 -19.28 -15.79
N LEU A 89 -20.78 -19.30 -16.90
CA LEU A 89 -19.95 -20.44 -17.31
C LEU A 89 -18.90 -20.77 -16.26
N TYR A 90 -18.20 -19.75 -15.73
CA TYR A 90 -17.23 -19.97 -14.66
C TYR A 90 -17.92 -20.51 -13.41
N LEU A 91 -19.04 -19.93 -12.99
CA LEU A 91 -19.73 -20.33 -11.78
C LEU A 91 -20.15 -21.81 -11.81
N GLY A 92 -20.77 -22.25 -12.91
CA GLY A 92 -21.21 -23.64 -13.08
C GLY A 92 -20.04 -24.62 -13.23
N ALA A 93 -19.09 -24.36 -14.15
CA ALA A 93 -17.98 -25.27 -14.38
C ALA A 93 -17.00 -25.33 -13.19
N ALA A 94 -16.75 -24.21 -12.51
CA ALA A 94 -15.88 -24.19 -11.32
C ALA A 94 -16.49 -24.97 -10.14
N GLU A 95 -17.82 -25.00 -10.02
CA GLU A 95 -18.50 -25.82 -9.02
C GLU A 95 -18.28 -27.31 -9.26
N LEU A 96 -18.27 -27.75 -10.53
CA LEU A 96 -17.96 -29.12 -10.92
C LEU A 96 -16.48 -29.49 -10.74
N ILE A 97 -15.56 -28.54 -10.96
CA ILE A 97 -14.11 -28.76 -10.79
C ILE A 97 -13.72 -28.85 -9.31
N ASP A 98 -14.15 -27.89 -8.49
CA ASP A 98 -13.86 -27.87 -7.05
C ASP A 98 -15.03 -27.21 -6.29
N PRO A 99 -15.87 -27.98 -5.58
CA PRO A 99 -17.04 -27.44 -4.89
C PRO A 99 -16.71 -26.74 -3.55
N ARG A 100 -15.44 -26.75 -3.10
CA ARG A 100 -15.07 -26.21 -1.77
C ARG A 100 -15.18 -24.68 -1.66
N PRO A 101 -14.76 -23.88 -2.66
CA PRO A 101 -14.88 -22.42 -2.58
C PRO A 101 -16.34 -21.97 -2.57
N VAL A 102 -16.60 -20.85 -1.91
CA VAL A 102 -17.91 -20.17 -1.97
C VAL A 102 -17.90 -19.21 -3.15
N ARG A 103 -18.86 -19.36 -4.05
CA ARG A 103 -18.94 -18.57 -5.29
C ARG A 103 -20.27 -17.84 -5.38
N ALA A 104 -20.23 -16.58 -5.80
CA ALA A 104 -21.44 -15.78 -6.02
C ALA A 104 -21.28 -14.91 -7.27
N LEU A 105 -22.40 -14.48 -7.86
CA LEU A 105 -22.38 -13.45 -8.88
C LEU A 105 -22.45 -12.05 -8.28
N THR A 106 -21.92 -11.08 -9.01
CA THR A 106 -22.05 -9.67 -8.69
C THR A 106 -22.02 -8.84 -9.97
N THR A 107 -22.74 -7.73 -9.96
CA THR A 107 -22.63 -6.66 -10.95
C THR A 107 -21.73 -5.56 -10.39
N ILE A 108 -20.72 -5.15 -11.15
CA ILE A 108 -19.85 -4.03 -10.84
C ILE A 108 -20.02 -2.91 -11.87
N ASP A 109 -19.73 -1.67 -11.47
CA ASP A 109 -19.72 -0.52 -12.37
C ASP A 109 -18.27 -0.09 -12.64
N VAL A 110 -17.83 -0.14 -13.89
CA VAL A 110 -16.47 0.20 -14.29
C VAL A 110 -16.47 1.16 -15.47
N PRO A 111 -15.36 1.88 -15.72
CA PRO A 111 -15.25 2.72 -16.91
C PRO A 111 -15.52 1.90 -18.18
N GLY A 112 -16.70 2.07 -18.79
CA GLY A 112 -17.18 1.25 -19.92
C GLY A 112 -18.59 0.71 -19.74
N GLY A 113 -19.09 0.62 -18.51
CA GLY A 113 -20.45 0.21 -18.19
C GLY A 113 -20.52 -0.81 -17.06
N ARG A 114 -21.72 -1.40 -16.89
CA ARG A 114 -21.94 -2.48 -15.92
C ARG A 114 -21.38 -3.79 -16.45
N HIS A 115 -20.64 -4.50 -15.60
CA HIS A 115 -20.15 -5.86 -15.89
C HIS A 115 -20.57 -6.83 -14.80
N THR A 116 -20.94 -8.05 -15.19
CA THR A 116 -21.17 -9.15 -14.26
C THR A 116 -19.92 -10.02 -14.17
N LEU A 117 -19.54 -10.41 -12.96
CA LEU A 117 -18.40 -11.30 -12.72
C LEU A 117 -18.68 -12.29 -11.57
N PRO A 118 -17.98 -13.43 -11.52
CA PRO A 118 -17.98 -14.30 -10.36
C PRO A 118 -17.07 -13.76 -9.25
N VAL A 119 -17.48 -13.96 -8.01
CA VAL A 119 -16.67 -13.78 -6.81
C VAL A 119 -16.44 -15.15 -6.21
N GLU A 120 -15.18 -15.50 -5.96
CA GLU A 120 -14.76 -16.75 -5.33
C GLU A 120 -14.04 -16.41 -4.01
N ASP A 121 -14.55 -16.91 -2.89
CA ASP A 121 -14.04 -16.65 -1.53
C ASP A 121 -13.82 -15.15 -1.24
N GLY A 122 -14.74 -14.32 -1.73
CA GLY A 122 -14.70 -12.87 -1.55
C GLY A 122 -13.75 -12.11 -2.49
N ALA A 123 -13.05 -12.80 -3.40
CA ALA A 123 -12.20 -12.19 -4.42
C ALA A 123 -12.87 -12.21 -5.80
N PRO A 124 -12.77 -11.13 -6.59
CA PRO A 124 -13.33 -11.12 -7.94
C PRO A 124 -12.51 -12.02 -8.86
N VAL A 125 -13.21 -12.84 -9.64
CA VAL A 125 -12.65 -13.58 -10.76
C VAL A 125 -12.86 -12.74 -12.02
N VAL A 126 -11.85 -11.97 -12.39
CA VAL A 126 -11.93 -11.12 -13.59
C VAL A 126 -11.86 -11.99 -14.84
N LEU A 127 -12.93 -12.06 -15.62
CA LEU A 127 -13.02 -12.87 -16.85
C LEU A 127 -13.10 -12.04 -18.14
N ASP A 128 -13.45 -10.77 -18.00
CA ASP A 128 -13.50 -9.79 -19.07
C ASP A 128 -12.15 -9.06 -19.17
N PRO A 129 -11.43 -9.15 -20.30
CA PRO A 129 -10.15 -8.47 -20.49
C PRO A 129 -10.21 -6.94 -20.38
N ALA A 130 -11.38 -6.32 -20.60
CA ALA A 130 -11.56 -4.88 -20.47
C ALA A 130 -11.63 -4.41 -19.01
N VAL A 131 -11.85 -5.33 -18.07
CA VAL A 131 -11.98 -5.03 -16.65
C VAL A 131 -10.65 -5.28 -15.94
N SER A 132 -10.06 -4.26 -15.32
CA SER A 132 -8.88 -4.47 -14.47
C SER A 132 -9.27 -5.10 -13.13
N ARG A 133 -8.37 -5.89 -12.57
CA ARG A 133 -8.54 -6.51 -11.24
C ARG A 133 -8.63 -5.44 -10.16
N ASN A 134 -7.87 -4.36 -10.25
CA ASN A 134 -7.98 -3.25 -9.31
C ASN A 134 -9.36 -2.58 -9.37
N ALA A 135 -9.91 -2.34 -10.57
CA ALA A 135 -11.26 -1.78 -10.71
C ALA A 135 -12.32 -2.72 -10.13
N ALA A 136 -12.28 -4.01 -10.47
CA ALA A 136 -13.22 -5.00 -9.94
C ALA A 136 -13.16 -5.13 -8.41
N ARG A 137 -11.95 -5.20 -7.84
CA ARG A 137 -11.77 -5.26 -6.38
C ARG A 137 -12.24 -3.98 -5.69
N ALA A 138 -12.08 -2.83 -6.33
CA ALA A 138 -12.52 -1.56 -5.76
C ALA A 138 -14.04 -1.42 -5.73
N GLU A 139 -14.72 -1.91 -6.77
CA GLU A 139 -16.18 -1.97 -6.81
C GLU A 139 -16.74 -2.90 -5.73
N LEU A 140 -16.16 -4.10 -5.57
CA LEU A 140 -16.53 -4.99 -4.47
C LEU A 140 -16.30 -4.35 -3.10
N TRP A 141 -15.20 -3.63 -2.94
CA TRP A 141 -14.92 -2.90 -1.71
C TRP A 141 -15.94 -1.79 -1.45
N ARG A 142 -16.33 -1.03 -2.48
CA ARG A 142 -17.40 -0.01 -2.37
C ARG A 142 -18.72 -0.64 -1.96
N ALA A 143 -19.14 -1.70 -2.64
CA ALA A 143 -20.37 -2.41 -2.33
C ALA A 143 -20.38 -2.94 -0.88
N ALA A 144 -19.27 -3.54 -0.43
CA ALA A 144 -19.12 -3.99 0.96
C ALA A 144 -19.22 -2.83 1.96
N ARG A 145 -18.64 -1.67 1.66
CA ARG A 145 -18.73 -0.49 2.53
C ARG A 145 -20.11 0.11 2.63
N THR A 146 -20.84 0.17 1.51
CA THR A 146 -22.23 0.62 1.50
C THR A 146 -23.09 -0.28 2.38
N ARG A 147 -22.89 -1.61 2.30
CA ARG A 147 -23.58 -2.57 3.18
C ARG A 147 -23.21 -2.43 4.66
N ASN A 148 -21.94 -2.16 4.96
CA ASN A 148 -21.42 -2.12 6.32
C ASN A 148 -21.39 -0.70 6.95
N GLY A 149 -22.11 0.26 6.38
CA GLY A 149 -22.25 1.60 6.96
C GLY A 149 -20.95 2.41 7.03
N ALA A 150 -20.03 2.19 6.08
CA ALA A 150 -18.75 2.91 5.98
C ALA A 150 -17.84 2.84 7.22
N ALA A 151 -17.90 1.74 8.00
CA ALA A 151 -17.05 1.51 9.15
C ALA A 151 -15.55 1.80 8.87
N PRO A 152 -14.78 2.28 9.87
CA PRO A 152 -13.36 2.55 9.71
C PRO A 152 -12.61 1.31 9.21
N VAL A 153 -11.73 1.51 8.24
CA VAL A 153 -10.85 0.44 7.74
C VAL A 153 -9.72 0.25 8.75
N ALA A 154 -9.81 -0.81 9.54
CA ALA A 154 -8.73 -1.23 10.42
C ALA A 154 -7.75 -2.10 9.63
N MET A 155 -6.54 -1.60 9.40
CA MET A 155 -5.45 -2.35 8.76
C MET A 155 -4.18 -2.24 9.59
N SER A 156 -3.51 -3.37 9.81
CA SER A 156 -2.15 -3.37 10.32
C SER A 156 -1.17 -2.81 9.28
N PRO A 157 0.02 -2.31 9.69
CA PRO A 157 1.04 -1.85 8.75
C PRO A 157 1.42 -2.89 7.69
N THR A 158 1.52 -4.16 8.09
CA THR A 158 1.82 -5.27 7.17
C THR A 158 0.71 -5.46 6.14
N GLN A 159 -0.57 -5.42 6.56
CA GLN A 159 -1.70 -5.52 5.64
C GLN A 159 -1.74 -4.33 4.67
N ALA A 160 -1.38 -3.13 5.13
CA ALA A 160 -1.30 -1.95 4.26
C ALA A 160 -0.23 -2.11 3.19
N VAL A 161 0.97 -2.57 3.57
CA VAL A 161 2.08 -2.87 2.64
C VAL A 161 1.71 -3.98 1.65
N ASP A 162 1.04 -5.04 2.11
CA ASP A 162 0.59 -6.14 1.26
C ASP A 162 -0.46 -5.68 0.25
N TRP A 163 -1.41 -4.86 0.70
CA TRP A 163 -2.44 -4.27 -0.16
C TRP A 163 -1.84 -3.31 -1.20
N ILE A 164 -0.88 -2.46 -0.80
CA ILE A 164 -0.16 -1.55 -1.71
C ILE A 164 0.60 -2.32 -2.79
N ALA A 165 1.36 -3.36 -2.39
CA ALA A 165 2.07 -4.20 -3.34
C ALA A 165 1.10 -4.93 -4.29
N LEU A 166 -0.05 -5.36 -3.77
CA LEU A 166 -1.11 -5.95 -4.57
C LEU A 166 -1.59 -4.94 -5.63
N LEU A 167 -1.93 -3.70 -5.26
CA LEU A 167 -2.36 -2.67 -6.22
C LEU A 167 -1.34 -2.44 -7.32
N ALA A 168 -0.06 -2.29 -6.95
CA ALA A 168 1.02 -2.03 -7.90
C ALA A 168 1.28 -3.19 -8.87
N ALA A 169 0.98 -4.44 -8.49
CA ALA A 169 1.34 -5.63 -9.26
C ALA A 169 0.70 -5.68 -10.65
N GLU A 170 -0.51 -5.14 -10.82
CA GLU A 170 -1.22 -5.15 -12.10
C GLU A 170 -0.62 -4.16 -13.12
N PRO A 171 -0.53 -2.85 -12.84
CA PRO A 171 0.08 -1.90 -13.79
C PRO A 171 1.59 -2.12 -13.97
N ALA A 172 2.26 -2.80 -13.03
CA ALA A 172 3.68 -3.12 -13.16
C ALA A 172 4.00 -4.02 -14.38
N GLY A 173 3.02 -4.77 -14.89
CA GLY A 173 3.19 -5.58 -16.10
C GLY A 173 3.51 -4.74 -17.36
N CYS A 174 3.19 -3.45 -17.34
CA CYS A 174 3.46 -2.52 -18.44
C CYS A 174 4.91 -2.02 -18.48
N PHE A 175 5.74 -2.36 -17.49
CA PHE A 175 7.11 -1.89 -17.36
C PHE A 175 8.10 -3.04 -17.46
N ALA A 176 9.22 -2.83 -18.16
CA ALA A 176 10.30 -3.81 -18.23
C ALA A 176 10.81 -4.14 -16.82
N GLY A 177 10.76 -5.42 -16.43
CA GLY A 177 11.13 -5.88 -15.09
C GLY A 177 10.18 -5.42 -13.97
N GLY A 178 9.04 -4.78 -14.28
CA GLY A 178 8.17 -4.16 -13.29
C GLY A 178 7.64 -5.13 -12.23
N VAL A 179 7.31 -6.37 -12.59
CA VAL A 179 6.87 -7.41 -11.64
C VAL A 179 7.94 -7.69 -10.59
N ASP A 180 9.20 -7.80 -11.00
CA ASP A 180 10.30 -8.08 -10.07
C ASP A 180 10.62 -6.87 -9.20
N ARG A 181 10.50 -5.65 -9.74
CA ARG A 181 10.58 -4.41 -8.97
C ARG A 181 9.47 -4.32 -7.92
N VAL A 182 8.24 -4.73 -8.24
CA VAL A 182 7.16 -4.79 -7.25
C VAL A 182 7.49 -5.77 -6.13
N ARG A 183 8.00 -6.96 -6.46
CA ARG A 183 8.42 -7.95 -5.47
C ARG A 183 9.57 -7.44 -4.59
N ALA A 184 10.57 -6.78 -5.19
CA ALA A 184 11.70 -6.19 -4.46
C ALA A 184 11.25 -5.05 -3.55
N GLY A 185 10.48 -4.10 -4.06
CA GLY A 185 9.91 -2.99 -3.28
C GLY A 185 9.00 -3.48 -2.15
N HIS A 186 8.19 -4.51 -2.39
CA HIS A 186 7.36 -5.14 -1.36
C HIS A 186 8.19 -5.73 -0.21
N ARG A 187 9.25 -6.49 -0.54
CA ARG A 187 10.18 -7.03 0.45
C ARG A 187 10.88 -5.92 1.23
N ALA A 188 11.32 -4.87 0.55
CA ALA A 188 11.98 -3.72 1.17
C ALA A 188 11.04 -2.96 2.11
N MET A 189 9.79 -2.69 1.72
CA MET A 189 8.80 -2.09 2.63
C MET A 189 8.57 -2.96 3.88
N ARG A 190 8.50 -4.30 3.74
CA ARG A 190 8.39 -5.20 4.90
C ARG A 190 9.65 -5.20 5.76
N ALA A 191 10.84 -5.02 5.18
CA ALA A 191 12.10 -4.89 5.90
C ALA A 191 12.12 -3.61 6.76
N VAL A 192 11.67 -2.48 6.20
CA VAL A 192 11.52 -1.23 6.94
C VAL A 192 10.58 -1.41 8.14
N LEU A 193 9.45 -2.13 7.98
CA LEU A 193 8.55 -2.42 9.11
C LEU A 193 9.20 -3.26 10.23
N ARG A 194 10.28 -4.00 9.93
CA ARG A 194 11.09 -4.74 10.92
C ARG A 194 12.25 -3.93 11.48
N GLY A 195 12.43 -2.68 11.04
CA GLY A 195 13.56 -1.82 11.45
C GLY A 195 14.87 -2.17 10.74
N GLU A 196 14.81 -2.87 9.61
CA GLU A 196 15.99 -3.18 8.79
C GLU A 196 16.35 -1.99 7.90
N ALA A 197 17.65 -1.73 7.75
CA ALA A 197 18.14 -0.71 6.83
C ALA A 197 17.94 -1.17 5.37
N VAL A 198 17.62 -0.21 4.50
CA VAL A 198 17.47 -0.45 3.06
C VAL A 198 18.46 0.38 2.26
N ASP A 199 18.98 -0.20 1.18
CA ASP A 199 19.89 0.47 0.25
C ASP A 199 19.16 1.40 -0.75
N ALA A 200 19.92 2.06 -1.62
CA ALA A 200 19.37 3.02 -2.57
C ALA A 200 18.48 2.37 -3.64
N ASP A 201 18.82 1.17 -4.09
CA ASP A 201 18.07 0.44 -5.12
C ASP A 201 16.73 -0.04 -4.55
N GLN A 202 16.74 -0.51 -3.31
CA GLN A 202 15.54 -0.88 -2.56
C GLN A 202 14.61 0.32 -2.35
N VAL A 203 15.15 1.50 -2.05
CA VAL A 203 14.35 2.74 -1.97
C VAL A 203 13.72 3.10 -3.31
N ALA A 204 14.44 2.94 -4.42
CA ALA A 204 13.91 3.19 -5.75
C ALA A 204 12.75 2.23 -6.10
N ASP A 205 12.85 0.96 -5.71
CA ASP A 205 11.77 -0.02 -5.90
C ASP A 205 10.57 0.23 -4.98
N MET A 206 10.80 0.68 -3.74
CA MET A 206 9.72 1.12 -2.85
C MET A 206 8.95 2.31 -3.46
N ALA A 207 9.68 3.32 -3.98
CA ALA A 207 9.07 4.46 -4.64
C ALA A 207 8.26 4.07 -5.88
N PHE A 208 8.78 3.10 -6.68
CA PHE A 208 8.06 2.54 -7.82
C PHE A 208 6.73 1.89 -7.40
N VAL A 209 6.74 1.05 -6.37
CA VAL A 209 5.53 0.41 -5.84
C VAL A 209 4.53 1.44 -5.32
N LEU A 210 4.97 2.41 -4.52
CA LEU A 210 4.11 3.44 -3.95
C LEU A 210 3.51 4.34 -5.04
N GLY A 211 4.28 4.68 -6.08
CA GLY A 211 3.80 5.46 -7.22
C GLY A 211 2.69 4.75 -7.99
N LEU A 212 2.90 3.48 -8.35
CA LEU A 212 1.88 2.67 -9.02
C LEU A 212 0.64 2.47 -8.15
N ALA A 213 0.83 2.13 -6.87
CA ALA A 213 -0.28 1.95 -5.95
C ALA A 213 -1.07 3.25 -5.74
N HIS A 214 -0.40 4.41 -5.67
CA HIS A 214 -1.06 5.70 -5.55
C HIS A 214 -1.92 6.02 -6.78
N HIS A 215 -1.39 5.73 -7.98
CA HIS A 215 -2.15 5.86 -9.22
C HIS A 215 -3.43 5.00 -9.17
N GLU A 216 -3.32 3.72 -8.83
CA GLU A 216 -4.45 2.78 -8.77
C GLU A 216 -5.43 3.05 -7.62
N ALA A 217 -4.96 3.63 -6.52
CA ALA A 217 -5.75 3.86 -5.32
C ALA A 217 -6.94 4.80 -5.55
N HIS A 218 -6.95 5.58 -6.63
CA HIS A 218 -8.11 6.40 -7.01
C HIS A 218 -9.37 5.55 -7.21
N HIS A 219 -9.23 4.30 -7.66
CA HIS A 219 -10.34 3.38 -7.79
C HIS A 219 -11.02 3.11 -6.44
N TYR A 220 -10.35 3.28 -5.30
CA TYR A 220 -10.90 3.08 -3.96
C TYR A 220 -11.34 4.40 -3.29
N GLY A 221 -11.43 5.49 -4.06
CA GLY A 221 -11.77 6.83 -3.57
C GLY A 221 -10.72 7.39 -2.61
N ASP A 222 -11.15 8.34 -1.77
CA ASP A 222 -10.24 9.03 -0.84
C ASP A 222 -9.66 8.10 0.23
N THR A 223 -10.39 7.05 0.61
CA THR A 223 -9.86 6.08 1.58
C THR A 223 -8.66 5.35 1.03
N GLY A 224 -8.71 4.88 -0.23
CA GLY A 224 -7.56 4.22 -0.86
C GLY A 224 -6.36 5.13 -0.93
N ARG A 225 -6.55 6.37 -1.43
CA ARG A 225 -5.48 7.39 -1.49
C ARG A 225 -4.88 7.67 -0.11
N CYS A 226 -5.72 7.76 0.91
CA CYS A 226 -5.29 7.97 2.29
C CYS A 226 -4.45 6.81 2.81
N ILE A 227 -4.86 5.55 2.57
CA ILE A 227 -4.08 4.36 2.97
C ILE A 227 -2.68 4.40 2.35
N VAL A 228 -2.58 4.65 1.03
CA VAL A 228 -1.27 4.72 0.35
C VAL A 228 -0.43 5.88 0.90
N GLY A 229 -1.01 7.08 0.98
CA GLY A 229 -0.29 8.28 1.43
C GLY A 229 0.20 8.19 2.88
N THR A 230 -0.65 7.73 3.80
CA THR A 230 -0.28 7.56 5.20
C THR A 230 0.77 6.45 5.39
N THR A 231 0.67 5.36 4.61
CA THR A 231 1.68 4.29 4.63
C THR A 231 3.03 4.78 4.10
N ALA A 232 3.04 5.56 3.01
CA ALA A 232 4.28 6.15 2.48
C ALA A 232 4.97 7.05 3.51
N ILE A 233 4.23 7.93 4.18
CA ILE A 233 4.76 8.80 5.24
C ILE A 233 5.30 7.97 6.42
N ALA A 234 4.58 6.92 6.82
CA ALA A 234 5.01 6.05 7.92
C ALA A 234 6.31 5.31 7.59
N ILE A 235 6.40 4.76 6.37
CA ILE A 235 7.60 4.07 5.88
C ILE A 235 8.78 5.04 5.82
N ASP A 236 8.63 6.22 5.22
CA ASP A 236 9.68 7.25 5.14
C ASP A 236 10.20 7.64 6.53
N ARG A 237 9.30 7.79 7.49
CA ARG A 237 9.67 8.09 8.88
C ARG A 237 10.49 6.96 9.52
N ILE A 238 10.04 5.70 9.40
CA ILE A 238 10.73 4.54 9.98
C ILE A 238 12.08 4.34 9.30
N GLU A 239 12.14 4.49 7.99
CA GLU A 239 13.36 4.43 7.19
C GLU A 239 14.38 5.48 7.67
N GLY A 240 13.95 6.74 7.79
CA GLY A 240 14.78 7.83 8.29
C GLY A 240 15.21 7.63 9.75
N GLU A 241 14.33 7.11 10.62
CA GLU A 241 14.69 6.72 11.99
C GLU A 241 15.71 5.57 12.01
N THR A 242 15.56 4.57 11.14
CA THR A 242 16.46 3.41 11.02
C THR A 242 17.83 3.83 10.52
N ARG A 243 17.92 4.66 9.45
CA ARG A 243 19.18 5.28 9.00
C ARG A 243 19.81 6.15 10.07
N ARG A 244 18.98 6.91 10.81
CA ARG A 244 19.45 7.71 11.97
C ARG A 244 19.83 6.84 13.17
N ASN A 245 19.43 5.58 13.27
CA ASN A 245 19.82 4.69 14.37
C ASN A 245 20.98 3.76 13.99
N ALA A 246 21.15 3.46 12.70
CA ALA A 246 22.25 2.71 12.09
C ALA A 246 23.57 3.51 11.99
N GLY A 247 23.74 4.55 12.79
CA GLY A 247 24.70 5.63 12.58
C GLY A 247 26.17 5.24 12.32
N PRO A 248 26.92 6.07 11.56
CA PRO A 248 28.37 5.92 11.41
C PRO A 248 29.09 6.16 12.75
N GLU A 249 30.13 5.36 13.03
CA GLU A 249 31.05 5.59 14.14
C GLU A 249 31.86 6.85 13.88
N LEU A 250 31.71 7.89 14.72
CA LEU A 250 32.54 9.08 14.63
C LEU A 250 33.90 8.74 15.24
N HIS A 251 34.93 8.70 14.39
CA HIS A 251 36.32 8.52 14.79
C HIS A 251 36.94 9.89 15.01
N VAL A 252 37.29 10.21 16.26
CA VAL A 252 38.03 11.43 16.60
C VAL A 252 39.37 11.00 17.20
N GLY A 253 40.41 10.99 16.37
CA GLY A 253 41.71 10.42 16.73
C GLY A 253 41.59 8.95 17.16
N ARG A 254 42.04 8.63 18.38
CA ARG A 254 41.93 7.28 18.96
C ARG A 254 40.59 6.97 19.64
N TYR A 255 39.67 7.94 19.70
CA TYR A 255 38.41 7.81 20.43
C TYR A 255 37.27 7.49 19.47
N ARG A 256 36.55 6.40 19.76
CA ARG A 256 35.27 6.09 19.12
C ARG A 256 34.16 6.72 19.94
N VAL A 257 33.49 7.72 19.36
CA VAL A 257 32.35 8.37 20.00
C VAL A 257 31.09 7.92 19.28
N ARG A 258 30.22 7.21 20.01
CA ARG A 258 28.86 6.89 19.57
C ARG A 258 27.93 7.88 20.25
N PRO A 259 27.55 8.99 19.59
CA PRO A 259 26.76 10.01 20.26
C PRO A 259 25.36 9.48 20.60
N ASP A 260 24.91 9.72 21.82
CA ASP A 260 23.53 9.42 22.25
C ASP A 260 22.56 10.33 21.50
N ARG A 261 21.86 9.74 20.53
CA ARG A 261 20.98 10.45 19.60
C ARG A 261 19.64 10.87 20.24
N VAL A 262 19.26 10.26 21.37
CA VAL A 262 18.07 10.68 22.14
C VAL A 262 18.35 12.03 22.80
N VAL A 263 19.56 12.22 23.31
CA VAL A 263 20.01 13.49 23.90
C VAL A 263 20.14 14.57 22.81
N LEU A 264 20.76 14.27 21.66
CA LEU A 264 20.86 15.20 20.54
C LEU A 264 19.50 15.59 19.95
N GLY A 265 18.57 14.63 19.81
CA GLY A 265 17.21 14.88 19.32
C GLY A 265 16.31 15.63 20.31
N LYS A 266 16.58 15.54 21.62
CA LYS A 266 15.94 16.40 22.64
C LYS A 266 16.50 17.83 22.56
N LEU A 267 17.81 17.98 22.37
CA LEU A 267 18.49 19.28 22.25
C LEU A 267 18.08 20.05 20.98
N GLY A 268 17.97 19.39 19.83
CA GLY A 268 17.52 20.02 18.58
C GLY A 268 16.07 20.54 18.63
N ARG A 269 15.18 19.82 19.33
CA ARG A 269 13.78 20.24 19.52
C ARG A 269 13.62 21.44 20.46
N VAL A 270 14.54 21.61 21.41
CA VAL A 270 14.58 22.76 22.32
C VAL A 270 15.13 24.00 21.60
N GLY A 271 16.17 23.84 20.77
CA GLY A 271 16.74 24.93 19.96
C GLY A 271 15.75 25.55 18.96
N GLY A 272 14.85 24.74 18.39
CA GLY A 272 13.81 25.23 17.48
C GLY A 272 12.67 26.02 18.14
N ARG A 273 12.47 25.89 19.47
CA ARG A 273 11.32 26.52 20.18
C ARG A 273 11.64 27.82 20.92
N ILE A 274 12.90 28.07 21.28
CA ILE A 274 13.27 29.15 22.23
C ILE A 274 14.23 30.18 21.58
N GLY A 275 14.55 30.00 20.30
CA GLY A 275 15.45 30.87 19.56
C GLY A 275 16.89 30.35 19.55
N TYR A 276 17.54 30.53 18.40
CA TYR A 276 18.84 29.93 18.05
C TYR A 276 19.95 30.20 19.07
N ARG A 277 20.04 31.43 19.61
CA ARG A 277 21.10 31.83 20.56
C ARG A 277 20.95 31.19 21.94
N VAL A 278 19.71 31.04 22.42
CA VAL A 278 19.41 30.40 23.71
C VAL A 278 19.68 28.89 23.65
N GLY A 279 19.25 28.24 22.57
CA GLY A 279 19.49 26.81 22.35
C GLY A 279 20.98 26.48 22.24
N LEU A 280 21.76 27.35 21.60
CA LEU A 280 23.20 27.20 21.45
C LEU A 280 23.97 27.37 22.78
N ALA A 281 23.50 28.27 23.66
CA ALA A 281 24.06 28.42 25.01
C ALA A 281 23.76 27.19 25.89
N ALA A 282 22.53 26.66 25.81
CA ALA A 282 22.14 25.44 26.53
C ALA A 282 22.93 24.21 26.07
N LEU A 283 23.12 24.06 24.75
CA LEU A 283 23.88 22.98 24.16
C LEU A 283 25.34 22.98 24.64
N ARG A 284 26.00 24.15 24.65
CA ARG A 284 27.38 24.26 25.14
C ARG A 284 27.52 23.93 26.62
N ALA A 285 26.60 24.42 27.45
CA ALA A 285 26.60 24.09 28.87
C ALA A 285 26.41 22.57 29.10
N LYS A 286 25.57 21.91 28.30
CA LYS A 286 25.37 20.46 28.39
C LYS A 286 26.57 19.66 27.89
N LEU A 287 27.20 20.07 26.79
CA LEU A 287 28.43 19.44 26.29
C LEU A 287 29.55 19.48 27.33
N ALA A 288 29.69 20.60 28.06
CA ALA A 288 30.63 20.72 29.16
C ALA A 288 30.35 19.72 30.30
N THR A 289 29.08 19.47 30.64
CA THR A 289 28.71 18.43 31.64
C THR A 289 29.00 17.01 31.17
N LEU A 290 29.14 16.78 29.87
CA LEU A 290 29.45 15.49 29.27
C LEU A 290 30.96 15.29 29.05
N GLY A 291 31.80 16.16 29.63
CA GLY A 291 33.26 16.08 29.50
C GLY A 291 33.81 16.61 28.17
N ILE A 292 32.95 17.16 27.30
CA ILE A 292 33.35 17.84 26.07
C ILE A 292 33.65 19.29 26.45
N SER A 293 34.87 19.51 26.94
CA SER A 293 35.34 20.81 27.41
C SER A 293 35.62 21.77 26.23
N PRO A 294 35.65 23.10 26.46
CA PRO A 294 35.96 24.07 25.42
C PRO A 294 37.25 23.75 24.62
N PRO A 295 38.36 23.27 25.23
CA PRO A 295 39.54 22.84 24.46
C PRO A 295 39.29 21.69 23.47
N VAL A 296 38.33 20.81 23.74
CA VAL A 296 37.92 19.72 22.83
C VAL A 296 37.10 20.27 21.66
N VAL A 297 36.23 21.24 21.93
CA VAL A 297 35.46 21.95 20.90
C VAL A 297 36.41 22.76 20.01
N ASP A 298 37.41 23.42 20.58
CA ASP A 298 38.44 24.17 19.85
C ASP A 298 39.31 23.24 18.99
N ALA A 299 39.59 22.03 19.45
CA ALA A 299 40.31 21.03 18.66
C ALA A 299 39.47 20.55 17.48
N LEU A 300 38.17 20.28 17.69
CA LEU A 300 37.24 19.90 16.63
C LEU A 300 37.05 21.03 15.60
N GLU A 301 36.97 22.28 16.05
CA GLU A 301 36.88 23.44 15.16
C GLU A 301 38.13 23.61 14.31
N ARG A 302 39.32 23.35 14.86
CA ARG A 302 40.57 23.39 14.08
C ARG A 302 40.63 22.32 12.99
N GLU A 303 40.21 21.08 13.30
CA GLU A 303 40.16 19.99 12.31
C GLU A 303 39.12 20.28 11.22
N LEU A 304 37.93 20.75 11.60
CA LEU A 304 36.89 21.09 10.63
C LEU A 304 37.34 22.24 9.70
N ASN A 305 38.00 23.26 10.24
CA ASN A 305 38.51 24.36 9.42
C ASN A 305 39.59 23.90 8.43
N ALA A 306 40.36 22.86 8.74
CA ALA A 306 41.32 22.26 7.80
C ALA A 306 40.62 21.60 6.59
N GLU A 307 39.37 21.16 6.76
CA GLU A 307 38.53 20.59 5.70
C GLU A 307 37.55 21.62 5.09
N GLY A 308 37.68 22.90 5.43
CA GLY A 308 36.80 23.97 4.95
C GLY A 308 35.40 23.99 5.60
N LEU A 309 35.24 23.36 6.75
CA LEU A 309 34.02 23.27 7.54
C LEU A 309 34.16 24.06 8.86
N SER A 310 33.04 24.40 9.53
CA SER A 310 33.08 25.08 10.84
C SER A 310 31.87 24.69 11.69
N LEU A 311 32.07 24.56 13.01
CA LEU A 311 30.99 24.45 14.01
C LEU A 311 30.28 25.79 14.23
N GLY A 312 30.80 26.86 13.60
CA GLY A 312 30.21 28.19 13.55
C GLY A 312 30.01 28.75 14.96
N PRO A 313 28.81 29.28 15.27
CA PRO A 313 28.54 29.87 16.57
C PRO A 313 28.77 28.94 17.76
N LEU A 314 28.85 27.60 17.61
CA LEU A 314 29.12 26.63 18.67
C LEU A 314 30.57 26.66 19.15
N ALA A 315 31.52 26.99 18.29
CA ALA A 315 32.95 27.07 18.64
C ALA A 315 33.33 28.38 19.34
N ALA A 316 32.46 29.39 19.34
CA ALA A 316 32.73 30.62 20.09
C ALA A 316 32.85 30.35 21.61
N HIS A 317 33.78 31.03 22.29
CA HIS A 317 33.98 30.83 23.72
C HIS A 317 32.73 31.24 24.53
N PRO A 318 32.29 30.44 25.53
CA PRO A 318 31.21 30.84 26.40
C PRO A 318 31.60 32.11 27.18
N PRO A 319 30.65 33.02 27.48
CA PRO A 319 30.94 34.16 28.33
C PRO A 319 31.31 33.70 29.75
N MET A 320 32.43 34.19 30.25
CA MET A 320 32.99 33.78 31.55
C MET A 320 32.03 34.11 32.72
N PRO A 321 31.83 33.20 33.69
CA PRO A 321 31.06 33.49 34.90
C PRO A 321 31.58 34.76 35.60
N GLY A 322 30.67 35.69 35.94
CA GLY A 322 31.01 36.99 36.55
C GLY A 322 31.19 38.15 35.57
N THR A 323 31.08 37.92 34.26
CA THR A 323 31.11 39.00 33.24
C THR A 323 29.71 39.50 32.87
N LEU A 324 29.60 40.75 32.40
CA LEU A 324 28.33 41.32 31.90
C LEU A 324 27.73 40.50 30.75
N ALA A 325 28.58 39.91 29.90
CA ALA A 325 28.17 39.02 28.82
C ALA A 325 27.50 37.73 29.34
N ALA A 326 27.89 37.25 30.52
CA ALA A 326 27.27 36.12 31.18
C ALA A 326 25.90 36.47 31.80
N MET A 327 25.52 37.75 31.92
CA MET A 327 24.22 38.17 32.47
C MET A 327 23.18 38.49 31.38
N THR A 328 23.49 38.22 30.12
CA THR A 328 22.53 38.39 29.02
C THR A 328 21.33 37.44 29.19
N PRO A 329 20.12 37.85 28.77
CA PRO A 329 18.92 37.00 28.84
C PRO A 329 19.15 35.63 28.20
N ASP A 330 19.86 35.59 27.07
CA ASP A 330 20.18 34.36 26.35
C ASP A 330 21.12 33.42 27.13
N ALA A 331 22.15 33.97 27.79
CA ALA A 331 23.09 33.19 28.59
C ALA A 331 22.46 32.65 29.88
N LEU A 332 21.57 33.43 30.50
CA LEU A 332 20.83 33.01 31.69
C LEU A 332 19.78 31.94 31.35
N ALA A 333 19.00 32.14 30.29
CA ALA A 333 18.02 31.17 29.81
C ALA A 333 18.68 29.86 29.36
N GLY A 334 19.82 29.95 28.66
CA GLY A 334 20.59 28.78 28.23
C GLY A 334 21.09 27.93 29.40
N ARG A 335 21.62 28.56 30.47
CA ARG A 335 22.05 27.83 31.69
C ARG A 335 20.90 27.20 32.44
N TRP A 336 19.78 27.92 32.58
CA TRP A 336 18.58 27.38 33.21
C TRP A 336 18.03 26.16 32.43
N LEU A 337 18.03 26.22 31.10
CA LEU A 337 17.63 25.10 30.24
C LEU A 337 18.58 23.91 30.37
N ALA A 338 19.90 24.13 30.36
CA ALA A 338 20.88 23.07 30.52
C ALA A 338 20.78 22.33 31.87
N ALA A 339 20.30 23.01 32.91
CA ALA A 339 20.04 22.41 34.22
C ALA A 339 18.74 21.57 34.27
N ARG A 340 17.85 21.71 33.28
CA ARG A 340 16.55 21.00 33.21
C ARG A 340 16.49 19.88 32.17
N VAL A 341 17.48 19.77 31.29
CA VAL A 341 17.60 18.73 30.25
C VAL A 341 18.65 17.72 30.66
#